data_AF-A0A812Z275-F1
#
_entry.id   AF-A0A812Z275-F1
#
_cell.length_a   1.000
_cell.length_b   1.000
_cell.length_c   1.000
_cell.angle_alpha   90.00
_cell.angle_beta   90.00
_cell.angle_gamma   90.00
#
_symmetry.space_group_name_H-M   'P 1'
#
loop_
_entity.id
_entity.type
_entity.pdbx_description
1 polymer ?
#
loop_
_entity_poly.entity_id
_entity_poly.type
_entity_poly.pdbx_seq_one_letter_code
_entity_poly.pdbx_strand_id
1 'polypeptide(L)'
;MLLVKVLILSWTEALERASRDATNPGGSARAQRAQAAQEELLRQNAELRAELQSAKKAASLHVRGGATVTDAPVQTLLQSLEQLEPLLAAMPAGPGVIELQEEACEAYGRLRGALLEAAAIPEVPSWPGDPGRSASSWSGSEMPYAAAPCADRWPRTQLEPVARPGAYQQRLGPHVPPLPRSGPFRPHGQH
;
A
#
# COMPACT_ATOMS: atom_id res chain seq x y z
N MET A 1 12.34 2.67 -31.17
CA MET A 1 13.41 1.65 -31.28
C MET A 1 14.81 2.12 -30.87
N LEU A 2 15.19 3.40 -31.05
CA LEU A 2 16.54 3.88 -30.69
C LEU A 2 16.83 3.87 -29.17
N LEU A 3 15.84 4.22 -28.35
CA LEU A 3 15.95 4.21 -26.88
C LEU A 3 16.28 2.84 -26.27
N VAL A 4 15.71 1.77 -26.84
CA VAL A 4 15.96 0.39 -26.37
C VAL A 4 17.41 -0.04 -26.65
N LYS A 5 17.97 0.36 -27.80
CA LYS A 5 19.36 0.05 -28.13
C LYS A 5 20.36 0.79 -27.23
N VAL A 6 20.07 2.04 -26.87
CA VAL A 6 20.92 2.83 -25.95
C VAL A 6 20.88 2.25 -24.54
N LEU A 7 19.71 1.79 -24.07
CA LEU A 7 19.56 1.11 -22.78
C LEU A 7 20.34 -0.21 -22.72
N ILE A 8 20.30 -1.02 -23.79
CA ILE A 8 21.03 -2.29 -23.86
C ILE A 8 22.55 -2.05 -23.86
N LEU A 9 23.04 -1.10 -24.66
CA LEU A 9 24.47 -0.79 -24.72
C LEU A 9 25.00 -0.20 -23.40
N SER A 10 24.22 0.67 -22.76
CA SER A 10 24.54 1.21 -21.44
C SER A 10 24.61 0.11 -20.37
N TRP A 11 23.70 -0.86 -20.43
CA TRP A 11 23.69 -2.00 -19.52
C TRP A 11 24.91 -2.90 -19.70
N THR A 12 25.29 -3.21 -20.94
CA THR A 12 26.46 -4.05 -21.23
C THR A 12 27.76 -3.41 -20.77
N GLU A 13 27.95 -2.11 -20.95
CA GLU A 13 29.15 -1.42 -20.46
C GLU A 13 29.20 -1.35 -18.92
N ALA A 14 28.05 -1.18 -18.26
CA ALA A 14 27.98 -1.19 -16.80
C ALA A 14 28.33 -2.57 -16.23
N LEU A 15 27.86 -3.63 -16.88
CA LEU A 15 28.17 -5.01 -16.50
C LEU A 15 29.66 -5.34 -16.67
N GLU A 16 30.27 -4.84 -17.76
CA GLU A 16 31.69 -5.09 -18.04
C GLU A 16 32.62 -4.30 -17.09
N ARG A 17 32.23 -3.08 -16.69
CA ARG A 17 32.94 -2.32 -15.64
C ARG A 17 32.84 -3.01 -14.28
N ALA A 18 31.66 -3.52 -13.91
CA ALA A 18 31.47 -4.26 -12.66
C ALA A 18 32.28 -5.57 -12.63
N SER A 19 32.45 -6.24 -13.77
CA SER A 19 33.26 -7.46 -13.87
C SER A 19 34.76 -7.19 -13.69
N ARG A 20 35.27 -6.04 -14.14
CA ARG A 20 36.70 -5.67 -13.98
C ARG A 20 37.07 -5.25 -12.56
N ASP A 21 36.13 -4.78 -11.76
CA ASP A 21 36.37 -4.46 -10.34
C ASP A 21 36.46 -5.71 -9.43
N ALA A 22 36.03 -6.88 -9.92
CA ALA A 22 36.03 -8.13 -9.15
C ALA A 22 37.42 -8.77 -8.98
N THR A 23 38.44 -8.30 -9.71
CA THR A 23 39.82 -8.84 -9.64
C THR A 23 40.73 -8.10 -8.65
N ASN A 24 40.20 -7.12 -7.91
CA ASN A 24 40.95 -6.46 -6.83
C ASN A 24 40.96 -7.36 -5.57
N PRO A 25 42.13 -7.71 -4.99
CA PRO A 25 42.23 -8.56 -3.80
C PRO A 25 41.59 -7.95 -2.53
N GLY A 26 41.27 -6.65 -2.54
CA GLY A 26 40.43 -5.99 -1.52
C GLY A 26 38.94 -6.33 -1.59
N GLY A 27 38.48 -6.95 -2.68
CA GLY A 27 37.10 -7.42 -2.86
C GLY A 27 36.72 -8.60 -1.97
N SER A 28 37.70 -9.43 -1.58
CA SER A 28 37.45 -10.63 -0.75
C SER A 28 36.92 -10.28 0.64
N ALA A 29 37.51 -9.29 1.32
CA ALA A 29 37.04 -8.86 2.64
C ALA A 29 35.66 -8.19 2.60
N ARG A 30 35.36 -7.45 1.52
CA ARG A 30 34.03 -6.83 1.33
C ARG A 30 32.98 -7.87 0.97
N ALA A 31 33.33 -8.85 0.13
CA ALA A 31 32.46 -9.97 -0.23
C ALA A 31 32.15 -10.85 0.99
N GLN A 32 33.15 -11.17 1.83
CA GLN A 32 32.95 -11.91 3.07
C GLN A 32 32.04 -11.14 4.05
N ARG A 33 32.21 -9.82 4.20
CA ARG A 33 31.31 -9.00 5.03
C ARG A 33 29.89 -8.96 4.48
N ALA A 34 29.74 -8.89 3.15
CA ALA A 34 28.43 -8.93 2.51
C ALA A 34 27.73 -10.29 2.71
N GLN A 35 28.48 -11.39 2.62
CA GLN A 35 27.97 -12.74 2.88
C GLN A 35 27.55 -12.91 4.35
N ALA A 36 28.40 -12.50 5.30
CA ALA A 36 28.07 -12.56 6.73
C ALA A 36 26.83 -11.72 7.07
N ALA A 37 26.69 -10.53 6.46
CA ALA A 37 25.50 -9.70 6.63
C ALA A 37 24.25 -10.36 6.04
N GLN A 38 24.38 -11.07 4.91
CA GLN A 38 23.28 -11.79 4.30
C GLN A 38 22.82 -12.99 5.15
N GLU A 39 23.76 -13.74 5.73
CA GLU A 39 23.45 -14.85 6.63
C GLU A 39 22.73 -14.36 7.90
N GLU A 40 23.18 -13.26 8.50
CA GLU A 40 22.52 -12.66 9.67
C GLU A 40 21.09 -12.21 9.33
N LEU A 41 20.89 -11.58 8.16
CA LEU A 41 19.56 -11.16 7.73
C LEU A 41 18.61 -12.35 7.51
N LEU A 42 19.12 -13.45 6.94
CA LEU A 42 18.34 -14.69 6.81
C LEU A 42 18.00 -15.29 8.17
N ARG A 43 18.93 -15.24 9.14
CA ARG A 43 18.71 -15.69 10.52
C ARG A 43 17.58 -14.91 11.19
N GLN A 44 17.62 -13.58 11.08
CA GLN A 44 16.58 -12.69 11.63
C GLN A 44 15.24 -12.90 10.95
N ASN A 45 15.22 -13.13 9.63
CA ASN A 45 13.97 -13.41 8.92
C ASN A 45 13.33 -14.74 9.38
N ALA A 46 14.15 -15.76 9.65
CA ALA A 46 13.67 -17.03 10.19
C ALA A 46 13.10 -16.88 11.60
N GLU A 47 13.73 -16.08 12.46
CA GLU A 47 13.27 -15.78 13.81
C GLU A 47 11.91 -15.04 13.80
N LEU A 48 11.79 -13.95 13.02
CA LEU A 48 10.53 -13.22 12.87
C LEU A 48 9.40 -14.09 12.34
N ARG A 49 9.69 -15.03 11.42
CA ARG A 49 8.69 -15.99 10.93
C ARG A 49 8.23 -16.94 12.03
N ALA A 50 9.13 -17.37 12.91
CA ALA A 50 8.77 -18.22 14.05
C ALA A 50 7.90 -17.44 15.06
N GLU A 51 8.21 -16.18 15.33
CA GLU A 51 7.39 -15.30 16.18
C GLU A 51 6.00 -15.06 15.58
N LEU A 52 5.90 -14.79 14.27
CA LEU A 52 4.60 -14.62 13.63
C LEU A 52 3.76 -15.90 13.67
N GLN A 53 4.38 -17.08 13.55
CA GLN A 53 3.68 -18.35 13.69
C GLN A 53 3.19 -18.59 15.12
N SER A 54 3.99 -18.24 16.14
CA SER A 54 3.58 -18.36 17.54
C SER A 54 2.45 -17.37 17.88
N ALA A 55 2.56 -16.12 17.42
CA ALA A 55 1.52 -15.10 17.56
C ALA A 55 0.22 -15.50 16.85
N LYS A 56 0.31 -16.05 15.63
CA LYS A 56 -0.86 -16.58 14.90
C LYS A 56 -1.52 -17.74 15.65
N LYS A 57 -0.74 -18.64 16.26
CA LYS A 57 -1.26 -19.73 17.08
C LYS A 57 -1.96 -19.20 18.35
N ALA A 58 -1.39 -18.20 19.01
CA ALA A 58 -1.99 -17.53 20.14
C ALA A 58 -3.31 -16.81 19.76
N ALA A 59 -3.34 -16.11 18.62
CA ALA A 59 -4.54 -15.47 18.10
C ALA A 59 -5.63 -16.49 17.74
N SER A 60 -5.26 -17.63 17.13
CA SER A 60 -6.20 -18.71 16.81
C SER A 60 -6.84 -19.34 18.06
N LEU A 61 -6.09 -19.44 19.15
CA LEU A 61 -6.64 -19.87 20.45
C LEU A 61 -7.63 -18.85 21.03
N HIS A 62 -7.42 -17.56 20.79
CA HIS A 62 -8.32 -16.50 21.25
C HIS A 62 -9.65 -16.49 20.48
N VAL A 63 -9.64 -16.79 19.18
CA VAL A 63 -10.85 -16.84 18.33
C VAL A 63 -11.79 -17.99 18.70
N ARG A 64 -11.30 -19.06 19.33
CA ARG A 64 -12.11 -20.23 19.73
C ARG A 64 -12.84 -20.06 21.08
N GLY A 65 -12.58 -18.96 21.81
CA GLY A 65 -13.00 -18.78 23.21
C GLY A 65 -14.31 -18.02 23.44
N GLY A 66 -14.89 -17.34 22.45
CA GLY A 66 -16.13 -16.61 22.68
C GLY A 66 -16.42 -15.53 21.66
N ALA A 67 -17.08 -15.92 20.58
CA ALA A 67 -17.88 -14.99 19.79
C ALA A 67 -19.07 -15.79 19.24
N THR A 68 -20.14 -15.84 20.02
CA THR A 68 -21.47 -16.15 19.49
C THR A 68 -21.78 -15.09 18.44
N VAL A 69 -21.67 -15.50 17.17
CA VAL A 69 -22.02 -14.71 15.98
C VAL A 69 -23.54 -14.64 15.92
N THR A 70 -24.10 -13.63 16.56
CA THR A 70 -25.49 -13.20 16.42
C THR A 70 -25.45 -11.68 16.25
N ASP A 71 -25.73 -11.17 15.05
CA ASP A 71 -25.86 -9.73 14.65
C ASP A 71 -24.71 -8.73 14.96
N ALA A 72 -23.78 -9.06 15.86
CA ALA A 72 -22.62 -8.23 16.21
C ALA A 72 -21.43 -8.20 15.22
N PRO A 73 -21.27 -9.08 14.20
CA PRO A 73 -20.05 -9.05 13.39
C PRO A 73 -20.00 -7.84 12.45
N VAL A 74 -21.14 -7.42 11.88
CA VAL A 74 -21.18 -6.29 10.95
C VAL A 74 -20.95 -4.98 11.68
N GLN A 75 -21.50 -4.80 12.89
CA GLN A 75 -21.20 -3.64 13.72
C GLN A 75 -19.72 -3.58 14.13
N THR A 76 -19.12 -4.73 14.49
CA THR A 76 -17.68 -4.79 14.81
C THR A 76 -16.83 -4.44 13.59
N LEU A 77 -17.22 -4.88 12.39
CA LEU A 77 -16.53 -4.53 11.14
C LEU A 77 -16.68 -3.05 10.78
N LEU A 78 -17.86 -2.45 10.97
CA LEU A 78 -18.08 -1.01 10.79
C LEU A 78 -17.23 -0.20 11.77
N GLN A 79 -17.17 -0.60 13.04
CA GLN A 79 -16.33 0.05 14.04
C GLN A 79 -14.83 -0.06 13.71
N SER A 80 -14.43 -1.20 13.13
CA SER A 80 -13.06 -1.40 12.64
C SER A 80 -12.73 -0.48 11.46
N LEU A 81 -13.69 -0.23 10.57
CA LEU A 81 -13.53 0.71 9.45
C LEU A 81 -13.41 2.16 9.93
N GLU A 82 -14.17 2.56 10.95
CA GLU A 82 -14.06 3.91 11.52
C GLU A 82 -12.65 4.21 12.04
N GLN A 83 -11.90 3.19 12.50
CA GLN A 83 -10.51 3.37 12.92
C GLN A 83 -9.53 3.56 11.75
N LEU A 84 -9.91 3.20 10.51
CA LEU A 84 -9.09 3.38 9.32
C LEU A 84 -9.21 4.79 8.74
N GLU A 85 -10.29 5.51 9.00
CA GLU A 85 -10.52 6.87 8.48
C GLU A 85 -9.42 7.87 8.91
N PRO A 86 -9.00 7.94 10.19
CA PRO A 86 -7.88 8.79 10.60
C PRO A 86 -6.55 8.40 9.95
N LEU A 87 -6.34 7.10 9.69
CA LEU A 87 -5.10 6.60 9.08
C LEU A 87 -5.03 6.98 7.60
N LEU A 88 -6.14 6.88 6.87
CA LEU A 88 -6.23 7.34 5.48
C LEU A 88 -6.04 8.86 5.39
N ALA A 89 -6.63 9.62 6.31
CA ALA A 89 -6.47 11.08 6.37
C ALA A 89 -5.05 11.52 6.75
N ALA A 90 -4.31 10.71 7.52
CA ALA A 90 -2.94 11.00 7.92
C ALA A 90 -1.90 10.65 6.84
N MET A 91 -2.29 10.03 5.73
CA MET A 91 -1.34 9.67 4.68
C MET A 91 -0.76 10.93 4.00
N PRO A 92 0.57 10.99 3.81
CA PRO A 92 1.21 12.14 3.20
C PRO A 92 0.82 12.27 1.71
N ALA A 93 0.23 13.41 1.35
CA ALA A 93 -0.06 13.76 -0.04
C ALA A 93 1.23 14.19 -0.75
N GLY A 94 1.96 13.21 -1.30
CA GLY A 94 3.14 13.43 -2.13
C GLY A 94 2.84 13.30 -3.63
N PRO A 95 3.65 13.93 -4.51
CA PRO A 95 3.56 13.69 -5.95
C PRO A 95 3.79 12.19 -6.26
N GLY A 96 2.86 11.58 -6.99
CA GLY A 96 2.85 10.15 -7.31
C GLY A 96 2.11 9.26 -6.30
N VAL A 97 1.67 9.80 -5.16
CA VAL A 97 0.86 9.07 -4.16
C VAL A 97 -0.59 9.53 -4.13
N ILE A 98 -0.92 10.66 -4.77
CA ILE A 98 -2.28 11.23 -4.82
C ILE A 98 -3.27 10.25 -5.46
N GLU A 99 -2.94 9.66 -6.60
CA GLU A 99 -3.82 8.69 -7.28
C GLU A 99 -4.11 7.47 -6.40
N LEU A 100 -3.11 6.99 -5.65
CA LEU A 100 -3.26 5.90 -4.69
C LEU A 100 -4.13 6.29 -3.49
N GLN A 101 -4.07 7.55 -3.03
CA GLN A 101 -4.94 8.04 -1.97
C GLN A 101 -6.39 8.14 -2.44
N GLU A 102 -6.62 8.63 -3.66
CA GLU A 102 -7.96 8.71 -4.25
C GLU A 102 -8.57 7.31 -4.39
N GLU A 103 -7.82 6.33 -4.90
CA GLU A 103 -8.27 4.94 -5.02
C GLU A 103 -8.53 4.30 -3.64
N ALA A 104 -7.66 4.54 -2.65
CA ALA A 104 -7.84 4.01 -1.30
C ALA A 104 -9.10 4.59 -0.62
N CYS A 105 -9.35 5.89 -0.77
CA CYS A 105 -10.56 6.55 -0.27
C CYS A 105 -11.83 6.02 -0.97
N GLU A 106 -11.77 5.80 -2.29
CA GLU A 106 -12.88 5.24 -3.03
C GLU A 106 -13.17 3.79 -2.60
N ALA A 107 -12.14 2.96 -2.46
CA ALA A 107 -12.27 1.57 -1.99
C ALA A 107 -12.87 1.51 -0.58
N TYR A 108 -12.44 2.39 0.33
CA TYR A 108 -13.01 2.51 1.67
C TYR A 108 -14.51 2.85 1.62
N GLY A 109 -14.91 3.82 0.80
CA GLY A 109 -16.31 4.19 0.61
C GLY A 109 -17.17 3.03 0.11
N ARG A 110 -16.68 2.28 -0.88
CA ARG A 110 -17.35 1.08 -1.42
C ARG A 110 -17.52 0.00 -0.35
N LEU A 111 -16.48 -0.26 0.43
CA LEU A 111 -16.52 -1.27 1.49
C LEU A 111 -17.52 -0.90 2.60
N ARG A 112 -17.52 0.35 3.05
CA ARG A 112 -18.49 0.84 4.04
C ARG A 112 -19.92 0.74 3.52
N GLY A 113 -20.16 1.11 2.26
CA GLY A 113 -21.45 0.96 1.60
C GLY A 113 -21.93 -0.49 1.57
N ALA A 114 -21.06 -1.42 1.15
CA ALA A 114 -21.38 -2.85 1.10
C ALA A 114 -21.73 -3.44 2.47
N LEU A 115 -21.04 -3.02 3.54
CA LEU A 115 -21.34 -3.46 4.90
C LEU A 115 -22.68 -2.91 5.41
N LEU A 116 -22.99 -1.65 5.11
CA LEU A 116 -24.29 -1.07 5.45
C LEU A 116 -25.44 -1.74 4.69
N GLU A 117 -25.22 -2.07 3.41
CA GLU A 117 -26.18 -2.83 2.61
C GLU A 117 -26.37 -4.25 3.17
N ALA A 118 -25.28 -4.92 3.55
CA ALA A 118 -25.34 -6.21 4.21
C ALA A 118 -26.07 -6.14 5.57
N ALA A 119 -25.88 -5.07 6.35
CA ALA A 119 -26.60 -4.84 7.60
C ALA A 119 -28.09 -4.57 7.40
N ALA A 120 -28.49 -4.06 6.23
CA ALA A 120 -29.87 -3.76 5.92
C ALA A 120 -30.68 -5.00 5.48
N ILE A 121 -30.01 -6.10 5.12
CA ILE A 121 -30.67 -7.38 4.82
C ILE A 121 -31.10 -7.98 6.16
N PRO A 122 -32.42 -8.06 6.44
CA PRO A 122 -32.88 -8.71 7.66
C PRO A 122 -32.42 -10.17 7.62
N GLU A 123 -31.74 -10.62 8.67
CA GLU A 123 -31.31 -12.01 8.79
C GLU A 123 -32.53 -12.90 8.53
N VAL A 124 -32.50 -13.63 7.41
CA VAL A 124 -33.51 -14.64 7.14
C VAL A 124 -33.40 -15.63 8.29
N PRO A 125 -34.46 -15.85 9.10
CA PRO A 125 -34.37 -16.70 10.26
C PRO A 125 -33.81 -18.04 9.81
N SER A 126 -32.65 -18.38 10.36
CA SER A 126 -32.03 -19.67 10.15
C SER A 126 -33.08 -20.71 10.55
N TRP A 127 -33.59 -21.43 9.55
CA TRP A 127 -34.63 -22.41 9.79
C TRP A 127 -34.13 -23.38 10.86
N PRO A 128 -34.85 -23.54 11.99
CA PRO A 128 -34.41 -24.39 13.08
C PRO A 128 -34.58 -25.83 12.61
N GLY A 129 -33.54 -26.43 12.04
CA GLY A 129 -33.70 -27.78 11.51
C GLY A 129 -32.53 -28.46 10.81
N ASP A 130 -31.35 -27.84 10.65
CA ASP A 130 -30.24 -28.53 9.95
C ASP A 130 -28.96 -28.64 10.81
N PRO A 131 -28.93 -29.54 11.82
CA PRO A 131 -27.74 -29.87 12.57
C PRO A 131 -26.82 -30.73 11.70
N GLY A 132 -26.16 -30.14 10.71
CA GLY A 132 -25.29 -30.92 9.84
C GLY A 132 -24.58 -30.16 8.72
N ARG A 133 -24.97 -28.94 8.40
CA ARG A 133 -24.36 -28.20 7.28
C ARG A 133 -23.07 -27.51 7.71
N SER A 134 -21.99 -28.29 7.77
CA SER A 134 -20.61 -27.80 7.80
C SER A 134 -20.44 -26.74 6.70
N ALA A 135 -20.24 -25.49 7.13
CA ALA A 135 -19.84 -24.37 6.28
C ALA A 135 -18.37 -24.54 5.86
N SER A 136 -18.15 -25.52 4.97
CA SER A 136 -16.84 -25.84 4.41
C SER A 136 -17.00 -26.16 2.93
N SER A 137 -17.35 -25.15 2.12
CA SER A 137 -17.09 -25.22 0.67
C SER A 137 -17.16 -23.82 0.05
N TRP A 138 -16.07 -23.08 0.17
CA TRP A 138 -15.65 -22.16 -0.91
C TRP A 138 -14.61 -22.87 -1.78
N SER A 139 -14.84 -24.16 -2.06
CA SER A 139 -14.06 -24.88 -3.06
C SER A 139 -14.64 -24.57 -4.43
N GLY A 140 -13.80 -23.91 -5.22
CA GLY A 140 -13.91 -23.59 -6.64
C GLY A 140 -15.09 -24.20 -7.38
N SER A 141 -16.03 -23.34 -7.75
CA SER A 141 -16.89 -23.60 -8.90
C SER A 141 -16.52 -22.57 -9.96
N GLU A 142 -15.83 -23.04 -11.00
CA GLU A 142 -15.74 -22.37 -12.28
C GLU A 142 -17.14 -21.94 -12.71
N MET A 143 -17.41 -20.64 -12.70
CA MET A 143 -18.60 -20.10 -13.32
C MET A 143 -18.32 -19.87 -14.81
N PRO A 144 -19.02 -20.54 -15.73
CA PRO A 144 -19.05 -20.12 -17.12
C PRO A 144 -19.73 -18.76 -17.21
N TYR A 145 -19.18 -17.92 -18.07
CA TYR A 145 -19.71 -16.63 -18.52
C TYR A 145 -21.25 -16.54 -18.47
N ALA A 146 -21.77 -15.80 -17.49
CA ALA A 146 -23.08 -15.18 -17.55
C ALA A 146 -22.95 -13.81 -16.90
N ALA A 147 -22.90 -12.79 -17.75
CA ALA A 147 -22.87 -11.40 -17.34
C ALA A 147 -24.10 -11.10 -16.47
N ALA A 148 -23.86 -10.78 -15.19
CA ALA A 148 -24.86 -10.15 -14.35
C ALA A 148 -24.88 -8.64 -14.67
N PRO A 149 -25.98 -8.07 -15.18
CA PRO A 149 -26.09 -6.65 -15.45
C PRO A 149 -26.52 -5.92 -14.17
N CYS A 150 -25.60 -5.75 -13.22
CA CYS A 150 -25.87 -4.98 -12.00
C CYS A 150 -24.91 -3.79 -11.80
N ALA A 151 -24.06 -3.48 -12.78
CA ALA A 151 -23.00 -2.48 -12.63
C ALA A 151 -23.38 -1.04 -13.04
N ASP A 152 -24.65 -0.72 -13.37
CA ASP A 152 -24.93 0.52 -14.09
C ASP A 152 -26.04 1.43 -13.54
N ARG A 153 -26.38 1.34 -12.25
CA ARG A 153 -27.37 2.28 -11.72
C ARG A 153 -27.21 2.67 -10.26
N TRP A 154 -26.10 3.35 -9.96
CA TRP A 154 -26.14 4.35 -8.89
C TRP A 154 -26.39 5.73 -9.50
N PRO A 155 -27.35 6.51 -8.97
CA PRO A 155 -27.57 7.86 -9.44
C PRO A 155 -26.34 8.66 -9.07
N ARG A 156 -25.53 8.96 -10.09
CA ARG A 156 -24.54 10.03 -10.07
C ARG A 156 -25.33 11.29 -9.73
N THR A 157 -25.42 11.63 -8.44
CA THR A 157 -25.96 12.91 -8.02
C THR A 157 -25.11 13.94 -8.75
N GLN A 158 -25.78 14.66 -9.65
CA GLN A 158 -25.22 15.80 -10.35
C GLN A 158 -24.73 16.78 -9.29
N LEU A 159 -23.42 16.77 -9.07
CA LEU A 159 -22.71 17.92 -8.55
C LEU A 159 -22.90 19.02 -9.59
N GLU A 160 -23.91 19.84 -9.35
CA GLU A 160 -24.11 21.14 -9.98
C GLU A 160 -22.74 21.83 -10.15
N PRO A 161 -22.37 22.26 -11.36
CA PRO A 161 -21.20 23.07 -11.55
C PRO A 161 -21.44 24.42 -10.86
N VAL A 162 -20.91 24.57 -9.64
CA VAL A 162 -20.84 25.87 -8.97
C VAL A 162 -20.17 26.82 -9.94
N ALA A 163 -20.98 27.77 -10.42
CA ALA A 163 -20.59 28.84 -11.30
C ALA A 163 -19.27 29.46 -10.81
N ARG A 164 -18.27 29.47 -11.69
CA ARG A 164 -17.01 30.20 -11.52
C ARG A 164 -17.30 31.70 -11.62
N PRO A 165 -17.07 32.52 -10.57
CA PRO A 165 -16.92 33.94 -10.73
C PRO A 165 -15.45 34.32 -10.53
N GLY A 166 -14.90 35.06 -11.48
CA GLY A 166 -13.76 35.93 -11.18
C GLY A 166 -12.41 35.42 -11.62
N ALA A 167 -12.01 35.95 -12.77
CA ALA A 167 -10.63 36.16 -13.15
C ALA A 167 -9.75 36.62 -11.99
N TYR A 168 -8.65 35.90 -11.75
CA TYR A 168 -7.38 36.53 -11.38
C TYR A 168 -6.32 35.97 -12.31
N GLN A 169 -6.09 36.72 -13.38
CA GLN A 169 -4.77 36.81 -13.97
C GLN A 169 -3.71 37.14 -12.91
N GLN A 170 -2.47 36.85 -13.30
CA GLN A 170 -1.18 37.37 -12.80
C GLN A 170 -0.41 36.34 -11.95
N ARG A 171 0.50 35.56 -12.55
CA ARG A 171 1.84 35.99 -13.01
C ARG A 171 2.70 36.52 -11.86
N LEU A 172 3.21 35.62 -11.04
CA LEU A 172 4.47 35.83 -10.31
C LEU A 172 5.29 34.54 -10.41
N GLY A 173 6.42 34.63 -11.10
CA GLY A 173 7.36 33.52 -11.26
C GLY A 173 8.08 33.17 -9.95
N PRO A 174 8.91 32.11 -9.96
CA PRO A 174 9.66 31.70 -8.79
C PRO A 174 10.64 32.80 -8.38
N HIS A 175 10.42 33.36 -7.19
CA HIS A 175 11.35 34.25 -6.52
C HIS A 175 12.56 33.41 -6.05
N VAL A 176 13.64 33.40 -6.85
CA VAL A 176 14.93 32.82 -6.44
C VAL A 176 15.65 33.86 -5.58
N PRO A 177 15.89 33.62 -4.29
CA PRO A 177 16.71 34.52 -3.48
C PRO A 177 18.17 34.47 -3.96
N PRO A 178 18.87 35.61 -4.03
CA PRO A 178 20.27 35.64 -4.44
C PRO A 178 21.15 34.97 -3.36
N LEU A 179 22.01 34.05 -3.80
CA LEU A 179 23.05 33.44 -2.96
C LEU A 179 24.02 34.53 -2.45
N PRO A 180 24.45 34.47 -1.17
CA PRO A 180 25.47 35.36 -0.65
C PRO A 180 26.78 35.13 -1.41
N ARG A 181 27.30 36.22 -1.96
CA ARG A 181 28.58 36.30 -2.66
C ARG A 181 29.70 36.02 -1.65
N SER A 182 30.20 34.80 -1.62
CA SER A 182 31.40 34.43 -0.86
C SER A 182 32.58 35.25 -1.40
N GLY A 183 32.99 36.27 -0.64
CA GLY A 183 34.17 37.08 -0.95
C GLY A 183 35.47 36.27 -0.82
N PRO A 184 36.57 36.71 -1.46
CA PRO A 184 37.85 36.03 -1.38
C PRO A 184 38.41 36.09 0.05
N PHE A 185 38.68 34.91 0.60
CA PHE A 185 39.38 34.70 1.86
C PHE A 185 40.81 35.26 1.73
N ARG A 186 41.12 36.37 2.42
CA ARG A 186 42.49 36.88 2.58
C ARG A 186 43.16 36.13 3.74
N PRO A 187 44.28 35.44 3.52
CA PRO A 187 45.10 34.96 4.62
C PRO A 187 45.94 36.11 5.20
N HIS A 188 45.67 36.50 6.45
CA HIS A 188 46.67 37.18 7.29
C HIS A 188 47.58 36.06 7.85
N GLY A 189 48.87 36.03 7.47
CA GLY A 189 49.96 36.66 8.22
C GLY A 189 50.34 35.75 9.39
N GLN A 190 51.34 34.86 9.29
CA GLN A 190 52.77 35.14 9.49
C GLN A 190 53.02 36.25 10.52
N HIS A 191 53.27 35.85 11.76
CA HIS A 191 54.43 36.24 12.57
C HIS A 191 54.68 35.21 13.67
#